data_AF-A0A4Q2KCK1-F1
#
_entry.id   AF-A0A4Q2KCK1-F1
#
_cell.length_a   1.000
_cell.length_b   1.000
_cell.length_c   1.000
_cell.angle_alpha   90.00
_cell.angle_beta   90.00
_cell.angle_gamma   90.00
#
_symmetry.space_group_name_H-M   'P 1'
#
loop_
_entity.id
_entity.type
_entity.pdbx_description
1 polymer ?
#
loop_
_entity_poly.entity_id
_entity_poly.type
_entity_poly.pdbx_seq_one_letter_code
_entity_poly.pdbx_strand_id
1 'polypeptide(L)'
;MSRVPSDSHLKTSDLFKKRLNELIADLDCSIYEFAPKAHVSKGVITRATIYGIIPSVKPLIKIADTCEVSLEYLLGLTNETIFSPSILKVPFHIRINELRLERGVKFSQIGKQMPFSTNLFYDWQREHTLPSLEYLLAIANYFEVSIDYLLGRTDDKTN
;
A
#
# COMPACT_ATOMS: atom_id res chain seq x y z
N MET A 1 12.86 2.10 -25.94
CA MET A 1 12.30 3.37 -25.43
C MET A 1 11.72 3.11 -24.05
N SER A 2 12.49 3.38 -23.00
CA SER A 2 12.03 3.24 -21.63
C SER A 2 11.04 4.36 -21.35
N ARG A 3 9.75 4.06 -21.40
CA ARG A 3 8.76 4.91 -20.75
C ARG A 3 8.99 4.70 -19.25
N VAL A 4 9.70 5.64 -18.64
CA VAL A 4 9.62 5.87 -17.21
C VAL A 4 8.48 6.88 -17.05
N PRO A 5 7.26 6.48 -16.67
CA PRO A 5 6.35 7.39 -16.00
C PRO A 5 6.50 7.15 -14.49
N SER A 6 6.45 8.13 -13.62
CA SER A 6 6.17 9.55 -13.71
C SER A 6 6.52 10.11 -12.34
N ASP A 7 6.76 11.41 -12.23
CA ASP A 7 6.79 12.09 -10.95
C ASP A 7 5.58 11.68 -10.11
N SER A 8 5.82 11.00 -8.99
CA SER A 8 4.74 10.47 -8.17
C SER A 8 3.89 11.63 -7.64
N HIS A 9 2.61 11.67 -7.95
CA HIS A 9 1.70 12.72 -7.47
C HIS A 9 1.37 12.57 -5.96
N LEU A 10 1.65 11.40 -5.37
CA LEU A 10 1.42 11.09 -3.95
C LEU A 10 2.70 11.26 -3.11
N LYS A 11 3.41 12.39 -3.19
CA LYS A 11 4.64 12.62 -2.39
C LYS A 11 4.33 13.05 -0.95
N THR A 12 3.28 13.84 -0.76
CA THR A 12 2.91 14.41 0.55
C THR A 12 1.39 14.48 0.73
N SER A 13 0.88 14.30 1.95
CA SER A 13 -0.54 14.47 2.29
C SER A 13 -0.70 14.96 3.73
N ASP A 14 -1.44 16.06 3.91
CA ASP A 14 -1.75 16.60 5.25
C ASP A 14 -2.72 15.70 6.03
N LEU A 15 -3.63 15.02 5.33
CA LEU A 15 -4.56 14.09 5.98
C LEU A 15 -3.84 12.84 6.48
N PHE A 16 -2.93 12.27 5.67
CA PHE A 16 -2.04 11.19 6.09
C PHE A 16 -1.21 11.61 7.30
N LYS A 17 -0.60 12.80 7.25
CA LYS A 17 0.17 13.39 8.36
C LYS A 17 -0.66 13.44 9.64
N LYS A 18 -1.88 13.98 9.55
CA LYS A 18 -2.80 14.12 10.68
C LYS A 18 -3.14 12.74 11.27
N ARG A 19 -3.63 11.81 10.44
CA ARG A 19 -4.01 10.45 10.86
C ARG A 19 -2.85 9.71 11.50
N LEU A 20 -1.65 9.78 10.93
CA LEU A 20 -0.49 9.13 11.51
C LEU A 20 -0.15 9.69 12.90
N ASN A 21 -0.22 11.00 13.10
CA ASN A 21 0.03 11.59 14.41
C ASN A 21 -1.05 11.21 15.43
N GLU A 22 -2.32 11.16 15.02
CA GLU A 22 -3.44 10.71 15.86
C GLU A 22 -3.25 9.24 16.29
N LEU A 23 -2.98 8.35 15.33
CA LEU A 23 -2.74 6.93 15.61
C LEU A 23 -1.52 6.70 16.53
N ILE A 24 -0.46 7.49 16.38
CA ILE A 24 0.71 7.40 17.27
C ILE A 24 0.34 7.84 18.70
N ALA A 25 -0.46 8.90 18.83
CA ALA A 25 -0.93 9.38 20.12
C ALA A 25 -1.89 8.38 20.80
N ASP A 26 -2.76 7.72 20.04
CA ASP A 26 -3.69 6.69 20.55
C ASP A 26 -2.95 5.45 21.09
N LEU A 27 -1.72 5.20 20.61
CA LEU A 27 -0.83 4.16 21.12
C LEU A 27 0.00 4.61 22.35
N ASP A 28 -0.25 5.82 22.86
CA ASP A 28 0.44 6.45 24.00
C ASP A 28 1.97 6.38 23.88
N CYS A 29 2.49 6.68 22.69
CA CYS A 29 3.92 6.63 22.43
C CYS A 29 4.40 7.85 21.63
N SER A 30 5.65 8.24 21.86
CA SER A 30 6.30 9.28 21.06
C SER A 30 6.69 8.75 19.67
N ILE A 31 6.95 9.66 18.72
CA ILE A 31 7.50 9.32 17.40
C ILE A 31 8.78 8.46 17.51
N TYR A 32 9.59 8.68 18.55
CA TYR A 32 10.85 7.97 18.77
C TYR A 32 10.66 6.54 19.27
N GLU A 33 9.56 6.27 19.98
CA GLU A 33 9.14 4.95 20.46
C GLU A 33 8.32 4.22 19.40
N PHE A 34 7.51 4.94 18.63
CA PHE A 34 6.72 4.37 17.54
C PHE A 34 7.61 3.80 16.43
N ALA A 35 8.66 4.50 16.03
CA ALA A 35 9.54 4.05 14.95
C ALA A 35 10.10 2.62 15.14
N PRO A 36 10.74 2.28 16.28
CA PRO A 36 11.17 0.90 16.54
C PRO A 36 9.99 -0.05 16.70
N LYS A 37 8.86 0.36 17.31
CA LYS A 37 7.63 -0.46 17.42
C LYS A 37 7.08 -0.87 16.06
N ALA A 38 7.09 0.05 15.09
CA ALA A 38 6.68 -0.21 13.72
C ALA A 38 7.78 -0.85 12.85
N HIS A 39 8.98 -1.11 13.38
CA HIS A 39 10.12 -1.60 12.60
C HIS A 39 10.42 -0.71 11.36
N VAL A 40 10.27 0.60 11.50
CA VAL A 40 10.55 1.62 10.48
C VAL A 40 11.63 2.57 11.01
N SER A 41 12.51 3.06 10.13
CA SER A 41 13.57 3.97 10.57
C SER A 41 12.98 5.28 11.10
N LYS A 42 13.62 5.83 12.15
CA LYS A 42 13.20 7.10 12.76
C LYS A 42 13.05 8.21 11.71
N GLY A 43 14.00 8.34 10.79
CA GLY A 43 13.95 9.35 9.74
C GLY A 43 12.75 9.22 8.79
N VAL A 44 12.24 8.01 8.53
CA VAL A 44 11.02 7.82 7.73
C VAL A 44 9.81 8.28 8.52
N ILE A 45 9.66 7.87 9.79
CA ILE A 45 8.54 8.31 10.63
C ILE A 45 8.58 9.82 10.83
N THR A 46 9.74 10.41 11.16
CA THR A 46 9.90 11.86 11.33
C THR A 46 9.45 12.63 10.08
N ARG A 47 9.84 12.19 8.88
CA ARG A 47 9.42 12.85 7.64
C ARG A 47 7.92 12.71 7.38
N ALA A 48 7.34 11.56 7.71
CA ALA A 48 5.91 11.31 7.59
C ALA A 48 5.10 12.17 8.57
N THR A 49 5.51 12.29 9.83
CA THR A 49 4.77 13.00 10.88
C THR A 49 4.95 14.51 10.86
N ILE A 50 6.13 15.01 10.44
CA ILE A 50 6.41 16.45 10.35
C ILE A 50 5.97 17.03 9.01
N TYR A 51 6.35 16.40 7.90
CA TYR A 51 6.16 16.95 6.56
C TYR A 51 5.03 16.29 5.77
N GLY A 52 4.39 15.24 6.32
CA GLY A 52 3.37 14.49 5.59
C GLY A 52 3.90 13.70 4.41
N ILE A 53 5.22 13.43 4.35
CA ILE A 53 5.83 12.66 3.25
C ILE A 53 5.34 11.22 3.32
N ILE A 54 4.70 10.75 2.24
CA ILE A 54 4.19 9.38 2.13
C ILE A 54 5.38 8.43 1.88
N PRO A 55 5.63 7.45 2.76
CA PRO A 55 6.69 6.47 2.56
C PRO A 55 6.43 5.52 1.40
N SER A 56 7.42 4.70 1.05
CA SER A 56 7.19 3.57 0.15
C SER A 56 6.27 2.51 0.78
N VAL A 57 5.76 1.59 -0.04
CA VAL A 57 4.74 0.61 0.35
C VAL A 57 5.17 -0.26 1.54
N LYS A 58 6.44 -0.68 1.62
CA LYS A 58 6.90 -1.54 2.73
C LYS A 58 6.81 -0.84 4.10
N PRO A 59 7.36 0.37 4.31
CA PRO A 59 7.10 1.14 5.53
C PRO A 59 5.62 1.43 5.79
N LEU A 60 4.82 1.73 4.75
CA LEU A 60 3.38 1.96 4.91
C LEU A 60 2.66 0.74 5.49
N ILE A 61 2.93 -0.46 4.97
CA ILE A 61 2.39 -1.73 5.50
C ILE A 61 2.72 -1.87 6.98
N LYS A 62 3.99 -1.65 7.35
CA LYS A 62 4.43 -1.78 8.74
C LYS A 62 3.75 -0.79 9.68
N ILE A 63 3.62 0.47 9.25
CA ILE A 63 2.91 1.50 10.01
C ILE A 63 1.45 1.08 10.21
N ALA A 64 0.77 0.70 9.14
CA ALA A 64 -0.64 0.33 9.19
C ALA A 64 -0.89 -0.95 9.98
N ASP A 65 0.01 -1.94 9.91
CA ASP A 65 -0.05 -3.16 10.73
C ASP A 65 0.14 -2.84 12.22
N THR A 66 1.03 -1.90 12.55
CA THR A 66 1.29 -1.48 13.95
C THR A 66 0.10 -0.73 14.56
N CYS A 67 -0.63 0.01 13.74
CA CYS A 67 -1.82 0.75 14.16
C CYS A 67 -3.12 -0.05 13.95
N GLU A 68 -3.04 -1.27 13.41
CA GLU A 68 -4.19 -2.13 13.08
C GLU A 68 -5.25 -1.45 12.19
N VAL A 69 -4.81 -0.69 11.17
CA VAL A 69 -5.68 0.02 10.23
C VAL A 69 -5.43 -0.39 8.77
N SER A 70 -6.40 -0.10 7.90
CA SER A 70 -6.25 -0.22 6.45
C SER A 70 -5.24 0.82 5.93
N LEU A 71 -4.57 0.51 4.83
CA LEU A 71 -3.72 1.48 4.14
C LEU A 71 -4.57 2.64 3.59
N GLU A 72 -5.78 2.36 3.13
CA GLU A 72 -6.68 3.38 2.59
C GLU A 72 -7.10 4.39 3.66
N TYR A 73 -7.41 3.91 4.87
CA TYR A 73 -7.63 4.79 6.03
C TYR A 73 -6.34 5.53 6.38
N LEU A 74 -5.19 4.86 6.49
CA LEU A 74 -3.96 5.58 6.83
C LEU A 74 -3.65 6.70 5.82
N LEU A 75 -3.84 6.44 4.52
CA LEU A 75 -3.50 7.36 3.42
C LEU A 75 -4.49 8.52 3.21
N GLY A 76 -5.65 8.51 3.86
CA GLY A 76 -6.65 9.56 3.63
C GLY A 76 -7.69 9.24 2.56
N LEU A 77 -7.76 7.99 2.07
CA LEU A 77 -8.60 7.62 0.92
C LEU A 77 -10.03 7.22 1.32
N THR A 78 -10.19 6.72 2.55
CA THR A 78 -11.50 6.40 3.14
C THR A 78 -11.62 6.98 4.54
N ASN A 79 -12.84 7.11 5.08
CA ASN A 79 -13.10 7.43 6.48
C ASN A 79 -13.47 6.19 7.30
N GLU A 80 -13.54 5.01 6.68
CA GLU A 80 -13.82 3.75 7.37
C GLU A 80 -12.66 3.40 8.30
N THR A 81 -12.99 3.21 9.58
CA THR A 81 -12.01 2.90 10.63
C THR A 81 -11.94 1.42 10.95
N ILE A 82 -12.90 0.62 10.47
CA ILE A 82 -12.98 -0.82 10.75
C ILE A 82 -12.06 -1.54 9.76
N PHE A 83 -11.01 -2.16 10.27
CA PHE A 83 -10.10 -2.98 9.50
C PHE A 83 -10.11 -4.42 10.03
N SER A 84 -10.31 -5.39 9.14
CA SER A 84 -10.31 -6.82 9.49
C SER A 84 -9.06 -7.49 8.90
N PRO A 85 -7.95 -7.61 9.66
CA PRO A 85 -6.74 -8.22 9.13
C PRO A 85 -6.94 -9.71 8.85
N SER A 86 -6.39 -10.19 7.73
CA SER A 86 -6.32 -11.63 7.46
C SER A 86 -5.34 -12.30 8.43
N ILE A 87 -5.73 -13.48 8.91
CA ILE A 87 -4.88 -14.37 9.69
C ILE A 87 -3.69 -14.87 8.85
N LEU A 88 -3.90 -15.07 7.54
CA LEU A 88 -2.90 -15.61 6.62
C LEU A 88 -2.45 -14.53 5.63
N LYS A 89 -1.18 -14.14 5.71
CA LYS A 89 -0.62 -13.17 4.76
C LYS A 89 -0.36 -13.85 3.42
N VAL A 90 -1.13 -13.45 2.40
CA VAL A 90 -0.95 -13.89 1.01
C VAL A 90 -0.03 -12.91 0.28
N PRO A 91 1.09 -13.36 -0.32
CA PRO A 91 1.98 -12.47 -1.06
C PRO A 91 1.28 -11.81 -2.26
N PHE A 92 1.62 -10.54 -2.53
CA PHE A 92 1.09 -9.77 -3.67
C PHE A 92 1.07 -10.53 -5.00
N HIS A 93 2.18 -11.20 -5.34
CA HIS A 93 2.33 -11.91 -6.60
C HIS A 93 1.38 -13.11 -6.76
N ILE A 94 0.95 -13.71 -5.64
CA ILE A 94 -0.07 -14.75 -5.60
C ILE A 94 -1.43 -14.12 -5.79
N ARG A 95 -1.77 -13.10 -4.99
CA ARG A 95 -3.08 -12.44 -5.02
C ARG A 95 -3.42 -11.84 -6.38
N ILE A 96 -2.46 -11.18 -7.03
CA ILE A 96 -2.66 -10.64 -8.38
C ILE A 96 -2.87 -11.73 -9.43
N ASN A 97 -2.22 -12.89 -9.27
CA ASN A 97 -2.41 -14.01 -10.19
C ASN A 97 -3.79 -14.66 -9.99
N GLU A 98 -4.28 -14.76 -8.75
CA GLU A 98 -5.65 -15.21 -8.45
C GLU A 98 -6.69 -14.30 -9.10
N LEU A 99 -6.58 -12.98 -8.89
CA LEU A 99 -7.47 -11.99 -9.49
C LEU A 99 -7.47 -12.04 -11.03
N ARG A 100 -6.29 -12.22 -11.62
CA ARG A 100 -6.13 -12.38 -13.07
C ARG A 100 -6.86 -13.63 -13.58
N LEU A 101 -6.73 -14.76 -12.87
CA LEU A 101 -7.37 -16.02 -13.22
C LEU A 101 -8.89 -15.94 -13.05
N GLU A 102 -9.38 -15.34 -11.97
CA GLU A 102 -10.79 -15.10 -11.69
C GLU A 102 -11.47 -14.32 -12.83
N ARG A 103 -10.79 -13.28 -13.34
CA ARG A 103 -11.29 -12.47 -14.47
C ARG A 103 -11.01 -13.08 -15.86
N GLY A 104 -10.30 -14.19 -15.95
CA GLY A 104 -9.97 -14.83 -17.24
C GLY A 104 -9.08 -13.99 -18.17
N VAL A 105 -8.23 -13.11 -17.62
CA VAL A 105 -7.36 -12.20 -18.41
C VAL A 105 -5.89 -12.60 -18.34
N LYS A 106 -5.07 -12.08 -19.27
CA LYS A 106 -3.61 -12.20 -19.25
C LYS A 106 -2.99 -10.90 -18.77
N PHE A 107 -1.77 -10.95 -18.21
CA PHE A 107 -1.03 -9.72 -17.85
C PHE A 107 -0.83 -8.79 -19.05
N SER A 108 -0.70 -9.33 -20.26
CA SER A 108 -0.63 -8.53 -21.49
C SER A 108 -1.92 -7.78 -21.83
N GLN A 109 -3.08 -8.23 -21.34
CA GLN A 109 -4.34 -7.51 -21.47
C GLN A 109 -4.47 -6.46 -20.37
N ILE A 110 -4.16 -6.82 -19.13
CA ILE A 110 -4.18 -5.90 -17.98
C ILE A 110 -3.22 -4.73 -18.24
N GLY A 111 -1.99 -5.03 -18.67
CA GLY A 111 -0.94 -4.04 -18.91
C GLY A 111 -1.26 -3.03 -20.01
N LYS A 112 -2.26 -3.27 -20.87
CA LYS A 112 -2.77 -2.24 -21.81
C LYS A 112 -3.57 -1.14 -21.12
N GLN A 113 -4.09 -1.42 -19.93
CA GLN A 113 -4.89 -0.50 -19.11
C GLN A 113 -4.09 0.10 -17.95
N MET A 114 -2.82 -0.29 -17.79
CA MET A 114 -1.98 0.18 -16.70
C MET A 114 -1.14 1.39 -17.12
N PRO A 115 -0.79 2.29 -16.18
CA PRO A 115 0.10 3.41 -16.45
C PRO A 115 1.58 2.99 -16.55
N PHE A 116 1.87 1.69 -16.59
CA PHE A 116 3.22 1.13 -16.56
C PHE A 116 3.39 -0.05 -17.53
N SER A 117 4.64 -0.43 -17.79
CA SER A 117 4.95 -1.53 -18.71
C SER A 117 4.45 -2.87 -18.18
N THR A 118 3.84 -3.68 -19.07
CA THR A 118 3.42 -5.06 -18.76
C THR A 118 4.54 -5.91 -18.16
N ASN A 119 5.80 -5.66 -18.51
CA ASN A 119 6.95 -6.41 -18.01
C ASN A 119 7.07 -6.36 -16.47
N LEU A 120 6.62 -5.27 -15.85
CA LEU A 120 6.68 -5.11 -14.41
C LEU A 120 5.88 -6.18 -13.65
N PHE A 121 4.78 -6.69 -14.22
CA PHE A 121 4.06 -7.81 -13.60
C PHE A 121 4.97 -9.03 -13.42
N TYR A 122 5.76 -9.36 -14.45
CA TYR A 122 6.68 -10.50 -14.39
C TYR A 122 7.87 -10.21 -13.48
N ASP A 123 8.36 -8.98 -13.45
CA ASP A 123 9.46 -8.58 -12.55
C ASP A 123 9.03 -8.67 -11.08
N TRP A 124 7.82 -8.19 -10.73
CA TRP A 124 7.28 -8.33 -9.37
C TRP A 124 7.07 -9.79 -8.95
N GLN A 125 6.67 -10.65 -9.90
CA GLN A 125 6.54 -12.09 -9.65
C GLN A 125 7.89 -12.76 -9.44
N ARG A 126 8.87 -12.48 -10.31
CA ARG A 126 10.20 -13.11 -10.30
C ARG A 126 11.06 -12.65 -9.14
N GLU A 127 11.03 -11.36 -8.82
CA GLU A 127 11.90 -10.73 -7.83
C GLU A 127 11.22 -10.60 -6.46
N HIS A 128 9.96 -11.02 -6.35
CA HIS A 128 9.15 -10.89 -5.14
C HIS A 128 9.14 -9.45 -4.59
N THR A 129 9.09 -8.48 -5.50
CA THR A 129 9.04 -7.05 -5.19
C THR A 129 7.61 -6.54 -5.24
N LEU A 130 7.38 -5.36 -4.63
CA LEU A 130 6.07 -4.71 -4.63
C LEU A 130 6.05 -3.56 -5.65
N PRO A 131 4.89 -3.29 -6.27
CA PRO A 131 4.70 -2.08 -7.07
C PRO A 131 4.85 -0.82 -6.21
N SER A 132 5.01 0.34 -6.88
CA SER A 132 4.84 1.63 -6.22
C SER A 132 3.40 1.77 -5.71
N LEU A 133 3.15 2.69 -4.77
CA LEU A 133 1.80 2.93 -4.25
C LEU A 133 0.82 3.31 -5.37
N GLU A 134 1.26 4.17 -6.30
CA GLU A 134 0.44 4.59 -7.45
C GLU A 134 0.06 3.41 -8.36
N TYR A 135 1.01 2.52 -8.63
CA TYR A 135 0.75 1.34 -9.45
C TYR A 135 -0.13 0.32 -8.71
N LEU A 136 0.04 0.19 -7.39
CA LEU A 136 -0.82 -0.63 -6.55
C LEU A 136 -2.28 -0.13 -6.59
N LEU A 137 -2.49 1.18 -6.46
CA LEU A 137 -3.81 1.81 -6.58
C LEU A 137 -4.42 1.60 -7.96
N ALA A 138 -3.63 1.74 -9.03
CA ALA A 138 -4.11 1.47 -10.40
C ALA A 138 -4.55 0.01 -10.59
N ILE A 139 -3.81 -0.95 -10.03
CA ILE A 139 -4.17 -2.37 -10.08
C ILE A 139 -5.43 -2.65 -9.25
N ALA A 140 -5.49 -2.11 -8.03
CA ALA A 140 -6.64 -2.22 -7.13
C ALA A 140 -7.92 -1.69 -7.80
N ASN A 141 -7.86 -0.48 -8.36
CA ASN A 141 -8.96 0.12 -9.13
C ASN A 141 -9.36 -0.73 -10.33
N TYR A 142 -8.40 -1.26 -11.09
CA TYR A 142 -8.72 -2.15 -12.20
C TYR A 142 -9.49 -3.38 -11.72
N PHE A 143 -9.05 -4.01 -10.63
CA PHE A 143 -9.68 -5.22 -10.09
C PHE A 143 -10.90 -4.98 -9.20
N GLU A 144 -11.23 -3.71 -8.91
CA GLU A 144 -12.31 -3.32 -7.99
C GLU A 144 -12.14 -3.98 -6.61
N VAL A 145 -10.91 -3.97 -6.11
CA VAL A 145 -10.54 -4.46 -4.78
C VAL A 145 -9.73 -3.41 -4.04
N SER A 146 -9.61 -3.52 -2.72
CA SER A 146 -8.75 -2.65 -1.94
C SER A 146 -7.27 -3.00 -2.10
N ILE A 147 -6.41 -2.02 -1.82
CA ILE A 147 -4.96 -2.26 -1.81
C ILE A 147 -4.55 -3.22 -0.69
N ASP A 148 -5.31 -3.27 0.40
CA ASP A 148 -5.08 -4.19 1.51
C ASP A 148 -5.37 -5.63 1.11
N TYR A 149 -6.45 -5.89 0.38
CA TYR A 149 -6.72 -7.21 -0.19
C TYR A 149 -5.59 -7.63 -1.14
N LEU A 150 -5.19 -6.73 -2.05
CA LEU A 150 -4.15 -6.98 -3.06
C LEU A 150 -2.78 -7.30 -2.43
N LEU A 151 -2.48 -6.69 -1.28
CA LEU A 151 -1.27 -6.95 -0.48
C LEU A 151 -1.43 -8.14 0.48
N GLY A 152 -2.59 -8.78 0.52
CA GLY A 152 -2.91 -9.87 1.43
C GLY A 152 -2.93 -9.47 2.90
N ARG A 153 -3.27 -8.20 3.19
CA ARG A 153 -3.47 -7.70 4.55
C ARG A 153 -4.86 -8.02 5.09
N THR A 154 -5.85 -8.20 4.20
CA THR A 154 -7.24 -8.60 4.51
C THR A 154 -7.73 -9.66 3.51
N ASP A 155 -8.77 -10.40 3.88
CA ASP A 155 -9.51 -11.29 2.98
C ASP A 155 -10.82 -10.67 2.46
N ASP A 156 -11.20 -9.51 3.00
CA ASP A 156 -12.28 -8.70 2.45
C ASP A 156 -11.78 -7.93 1.22
N LYS A 157 -12.41 -8.17 0.07
CA LYS A 157 -12.02 -7.56 -1.21
C LYS A 157 -12.20 -6.05 -1.22
N THR A 158 -13.10 -5.48 -0.41
CA THR A 158 -13.51 -4.08 -0.52
C THR A 158 -13.22 -3.25 0.73
N ASN A 159 -12.51 -3.82 1.70
CA ASN A 159 -12.16 -3.17 2.97
C ASN A 159 -10.95 -2.23 2.87
#